data_AF-A0A6H0IVG7-F1
#
_entry.id   AF-A0A6H0IVG7-F1
#
_cell.length_a   1.000
_cell.length_b   1.000
_cell.length_c   1.000
_cell.angle_alpha   90.00
_cell.angle_beta   90.00
_cell.angle_gamma   90.00
#
_symmetry.space_group_name_H-M   'P 1'
#
loop_
_entity.id
_entity.type
_entity.pdbx_description
1 polymer ?
#
loop_
_entity_poly.entity_id
_entity_poly.type
_entity_poly.pdbx_seq_one_letter_code
_entity_poly.pdbx_strand_id
1 'polypeptide(L)' 'MVTPEQGDAWLEGSGDDARAALAPFPAELMDAYPVSTRVNSPRNEGPELLDRVA' A
#
# COMPACT_ATOMS: atom_id res chain seq x y z
N MET A 1 1.99 -6.99 0.94
CA MET A 1 2.84 -5.78 1.06
C MET A 1 4.25 -6.29 1.30
N VAL A 2 5.23 -5.82 0.53
CA VAL A 2 6.64 -6.17 0.75
C VAL A 2 7.14 -5.31 1.90
N THR A 3 7.62 -5.91 2.99
CA THR A 3 8.16 -5.15 4.12
C THR A 3 9.56 -4.61 3.78
N PRO A 4 10.06 -3.60 4.50
CA PRO A 4 11.42 -3.09 4.26
C PRO A 4 12.50 -4.19 4.30
N GLU A 5 12.36 -5.18 5.19
CA GLU A 5 13.28 -6.31 5.32
C GLU A 5 13.23 -7.28 4.13
N GLN A 6 12.12 -7.28 3.38
CA GLN A 6 11.96 -8.07 2.16
C GLN A 6 12.42 -7.30 0.90
N GLY A 7 12.86 -6.05 1.06
CA GLY A 7 13.24 -5.16 -0.04
C GLY A 7 14.33 -5.75 -0.94
N ASP A 8 15.39 -6.28 -0.34
CA ASP A 8 16.51 -6.87 -1.08
C ASP A 8 16.07 -8.10 -1.88
N ALA A 9 15.27 -8.99 -1.27
CA ALA A 9 14.72 -10.16 -1.93
C ALA A 9 13.78 -9.80 -3.10
N TRP A 10 13.11 -8.64 -3.02
CA TRP A 10 12.21 -8.15 -4.06
C TRP A 10 12.92 -7.44 -5.22
N LEU A 11 13.90 -6.58 -4.92
CA LEU A 11 14.56 -5.73 -5.92
C LEU A 11 15.81 -6.36 -6.52
N GLU A 12 16.57 -7.11 -5.72
CA GLU A 12 17.90 -7.63 -6.07
C GLU A 12 17.94 -9.17 -6.10
N GLY A 13 16.96 -9.81 -5.47
CA GLY A 13 16.81 -11.26 -5.42
C GLY A 13 16.47 -11.90 -6.76
N SER A 14 16.54 -13.23 -6.79
CA SER A 14 16.09 -14.01 -7.94
C SER A 14 14.57 -13.95 -8.11
N GLY A 15 14.07 -14.43 -9.24
CA GLY A 15 12.62 -14.54 -9.45
C GLY A 15 11.91 -15.46 -8.45
N ASP A 16 12.63 -16.39 -7.82
CA ASP A 16 12.07 -17.26 -6.77
C ASP A 16 12.07 -16.54 -5.41
N ASP A 17 13.10 -15.77 -5.10
CA ASP A 17 13.17 -14.93 -3.90
C ASP A 17 12.04 -13.87 -3.90
N ALA A 18 11.83 -13.20 -5.03
CA ALA A 18 10.76 -12.23 -5.20
C ALA A 18 9.38 -12.88 -5.08
N ARG A 19 9.19 -14.11 -5.59
CA ARG A 19 7.93 -14.86 -5.41
C ARG A 19 7.67 -15.21 -3.96
N ALA A 20 8.70 -15.57 -3.20
CA ALA A 20 8.55 -15.90 -1.78
C ALA A 20 8.06 -14.69 -0.95
N ALA A 21 8.34 -13.46 -1.38
CA ALA A 21 7.83 -12.25 -0.75
C ALA A 21 6.34 -11.96 -1.03
N LEU A 22 5.73 -12.65 -2.01
CA LEU A 22 4.32 -12.46 -2.37
C LEU A 22 3.38 -13.19 -1.40
N ALA A 23 3.13 -12.58 -0.26
CA ALA A 23 2.15 -13.04 0.73
C ALA A 23 1.13 -11.94 1.08
N PRO A 24 -0.09 -12.31 1.52
CA PRO A 24 -1.01 -11.37 2.15
C PRO A 24 -0.34 -10.67 3.33
N PHE A 25 -0.54 -9.37 3.46
CA PHE A 25 -0.09 -8.65 4.64
C PHE A 25 -1.08 -8.88 5.80
N PRO A 26 -0.62 -8.98 7.06
CA PRO A 26 -1.52 -9.19 8.20
C PRO A 26 -2.58 -8.07 8.28
N ALA A 27 -3.86 -8.46 8.32
CA ALA A 27 -4.97 -7.52 8.26
C ALA A 27 -5.06 -6.63 9.52
N GLU A 28 -4.67 -7.17 10.66
CA GLU A 28 -4.59 -6.51 11.96
C GLU A 28 -3.54 -5.38 12.00
N LEU A 29 -2.60 -5.36 11.05
CA LEU A 29 -1.61 -4.29 10.90
C LEU A 29 -2.08 -3.22 9.89
N MET A 30 -3.29 -3.34 9.34
CA MET A 30 -3.89 -2.37 8.42
C MET A 30 -5.09 -1.68 9.07
N ASP A 31 -5.24 -0.38 8.81
CA ASP A 31 -6.44 0.39 9.14
C ASP A 31 -7.04 0.98 7.85
N ALA A 32 -8.36 1.20 7.84
CA ALA A 32 -9.07 1.78 6.72
C ALA A 32 -10.18 2.71 7.21
N TYR A 33 -10.38 3.82 6.49
CA TYR A 33 -11.38 4.83 6.84
C TYR A 33 -11.96 5.46 5.58
N PRO A 34 -13.21 5.95 5.63
CA PRO A 34 -13.83 6.62 4.48
C PRO A 34 -13.17 7.97 4.23
N VAL A 35 -13.01 8.33 2.95
CA VAL A 35 -12.52 9.64 2.48
C VAL A 35 -13.51 10.25 1.50
N SER A 36 -13.28 11.52 1.13
CA SER A 36 -14.14 12.22 0.17
C SER A 36 -14.11 11.57 -1.22
N THR A 37 -15.26 11.51 -1.90
CA THR A 37 -15.36 11.06 -3.30
C THR A 37 -14.63 11.95 -4.30
N ARG A 38 -14.12 13.11 -3.86
CA ARG A 38 -13.20 13.95 -4.64
C ARG A 38 -11.98 13.17 -5.15
N VAL A 39 -11.49 12.19 -4.39
CA VAL A 39 -10.33 11.35 -4.76
C VAL A 39 -10.56 10.55 -6.06
N ASN A 40 -11.82 10.35 -6.47
CA ASN A 40 -12.16 9.60 -7.68
C ASN A 40 -11.72 10.30 -8.99
N SER A 41 -11.37 11.58 -8.95
CA SER A 41 -10.85 12.32 -10.09
C SER A 41 -9.34 12.56 -9.91
N PRO A 42 -8.48 12.04 -10.81
CA PRO A 42 -7.03 12.24 -10.71
C PRO A 42 -6.58 13.70 -10.96
N ARG A 43 -7.51 14.61 -11.30
CA ARG A 43 -7.24 16.05 -11.43
C ARG A 43 -7.27 16.78 -10.09
N ASN A 44 -7.85 16.17 -9.06
CA ASN A 44 -7.82 16.71 -7.71
C ASN A 44 -6.51 16.29 -7.07
N GLU A 45 -5.81 17.24 -6.45
CA GLU A 45 -4.56 17.02 -5.74
C GLU A 45 -4.62 17.76 -4.40
N GLY A 46 -3.83 17.29 -3.43
CA GLY A 46 -3.72 17.90 -2.11
C GLY A 46 -3.92 16.92 -0.97
N PRO A 47 -3.41 17.24 0.23
CA PRO A 47 -3.46 16.35 1.39
C PRO A 47 -4.90 16.09 1.86
N GLU A 48 -5.85 16.99 1.56
CA GLU A 48 -7.25 16.88 1.97
C GLU A 48 -7.98 15.68 1.36
N LEU A 49 -7.42 15.08 0.29
CA LEU A 49 -7.95 13.85 -0.29
C LEU A 49 -7.80 12.63 0.63
N LEU A 50 -6.91 12.71 1.63
CA LEU A 50 -6.69 11.67 2.64
C LEU A 50 -7.42 11.96 3.95
N ASP A 51 -8.15 13.08 4.05
CA ASP A 51 -8.91 13.42 5.25
C ASP A 51 -10.10 12.49 5.45
N ARG A 52 -10.30 12.07 6.71
CA ARG A 52 -11.45 11.25 7.12
C ARG A 52 -12.75 12.03 6.91
N VAL A 53 -13.73 11.41 6.27
CA VAL A 53 -15.11 11.94 6.28
C VAL A 53 -15.88 11.37 7.47
N ALA A 54 -16.71 12.21 8.08
CA ALA A 54 -17.61 11.84 9.17
C ALA A 54 -18.86 11.11 8.66
#